data_AF-A0A523FQE1-F1
#
_entry.id   AF-A0A523FQE1-F1
#
_cell.length_a   1.000
_cell.length_b   1.000
_cell.length_c   1.000
_cell.angle_alpha   90.00
_cell.angle_beta   90.00
_cell.angle_gamma   90.00
#
_symmetry.space_group_name_H-M   'P 1'
#
loop_
_entity.id
_entity.type
_entity.pdbx_description
1 polymer ?
#
loop_
_entity_poly.entity_id
_entity_poly.type
_entity_poly.pdbx_seq_one_letter_code
_entity_poly.pdbx_strand_id
1 'polypeptide(L)'
;MDLRPMRACPWVSNRHPNRALPLLLNNAFFCQMSPLVLPRVAPMKNLAFAILCLSSAFLLVACEAPQAESDADVIVVGGGIAGLAATLELARGGARVLVVEANSVAGGHAVLAGGFALVGTPLQESKGIEDSPDLAFADLMRWGETNDPAWTRAYVEDSREQVHDFLVDLGVEFKVIIPTPEHSVPRFHFTQGKAVHAIVPMLREALRHPNVGLAVNTKAIDLIVDDSGVVGVVVQNTRTSETRELRAPAVLIATGGFQSNLDKVRATWPDDVPQPERLLVGSGYFALGAGFDLAQSAGAALTHLDRHVTFTNGIPDPRDPQNQRALVTSNDQAVWINLKGQRFVNETASEKEKLPFVLAQEPATYWAIFDADGRKTLRVRDATWLNADTVDNDI
;
A
#
# COMPACT_ATOMS: atom_id res chain seq x y z
N MET A 1 38.53 45.78 -36.13
CA MET A 1 37.94 46.24 -34.86
C MET A 1 37.72 44.99 -34.02
N ASP A 2 38.76 44.54 -33.34
CA ASP A 2 39.10 44.89 -31.94
C ASP A 2 38.21 44.13 -30.96
N LEU A 3 38.68 43.48 -29.89
CA LEU A 3 40.02 43.07 -29.43
C LEU A 3 39.71 42.09 -28.27
N ARG A 4 40.06 40.81 -28.45
CA ARG A 4 40.57 39.82 -27.47
C ARG A 4 39.94 39.59 -26.05
N PRO A 5 40.28 38.44 -25.41
CA PRO A 5 39.49 37.76 -24.35
C PRO A 5 40.21 37.66 -22.98
N MET A 6 39.56 37.07 -21.97
CA MET A 6 40.19 36.50 -20.75
C MET A 6 39.45 35.20 -20.36
N ARG A 7 40.05 33.98 -20.44
CA ARG A 7 41.03 33.28 -19.56
C ARG A 7 40.47 32.97 -18.16
N ALA A 8 40.19 31.69 -17.85
CA ALA A 8 41.05 30.68 -17.16
C ALA A 8 40.94 30.81 -15.61
N CYS A 9 40.96 29.79 -14.74
CA CYS A 9 41.37 28.39 -14.76
C CYS A 9 40.79 27.67 -13.49
N PRO A 10 40.96 26.34 -13.37
CA PRO A 10 40.36 25.47 -12.35
C PRO A 10 41.27 25.26 -11.13
N TRP A 11 40.75 24.65 -10.05
CA TRP A 11 41.57 24.05 -9.01
C TRP A 11 41.19 22.58 -8.75
N VAL A 12 42.27 21.79 -8.66
CA VAL A 12 42.37 20.34 -8.48
C VAL A 12 43.06 20.10 -7.13
N SER A 13 42.89 18.89 -6.60
CA SER A 13 43.71 18.19 -5.58
C SER A 13 43.33 18.45 -4.11
N ASN A 14 43.43 17.51 -3.17
CA ASN A 14 44.15 16.23 -3.17
C ASN A 14 43.65 15.31 -2.02
N ARG A 15 43.77 14.00 -2.28
CA ARG A 15 43.87 12.78 -1.44
C ARG A 15 44.02 12.88 0.11
N HIS A 16 43.24 12.02 0.81
CA HIS A 16 43.53 10.98 1.86
C HIS A 16 44.77 11.09 2.81
N PRO A 17 44.90 10.32 3.94
CA PRO A 17 44.07 9.26 4.57
C PRO A 17 43.97 9.27 6.14
N ASN A 18 43.20 8.31 6.69
CA ASN A 18 43.32 7.58 7.98
C ASN A 18 43.80 8.27 9.28
N ARG A 19 43.00 8.13 10.36
CA ARG A 19 43.48 7.66 11.68
C ARG A 19 42.33 7.16 12.57
N ALA A 20 42.67 6.18 13.40
CA ALA A 20 41.80 5.31 14.19
C ALA A 20 41.86 5.61 15.70
N LEU A 21 40.76 5.30 16.41
CA LEU A 21 40.59 4.95 17.85
C LEU A 21 41.00 5.96 18.96
N PRO A 22 40.55 5.83 20.24
CA PRO A 22 39.79 4.72 20.88
C PRO A 22 38.59 5.10 21.81
N LEU A 23 37.90 4.03 22.23
CA LEU A 23 37.03 3.83 23.40
C LEU A 23 37.36 4.62 24.67
N LEU A 24 36.32 5.02 25.42
CA LEU A 24 36.33 5.06 26.89
C LEU A 24 34.95 4.64 27.45
N LEU A 25 35.00 3.63 28.31
CA LEU A 25 33.93 3.00 29.10
C LEU A 25 33.70 3.76 30.43
N ASN A 26 32.55 3.43 31.03
CA ASN A 26 32.17 3.56 32.45
C ASN A 26 31.74 4.94 32.97
N ASN A 27 30.49 4.99 33.45
CA ASN A 27 30.23 5.31 34.85
C ASN A 27 28.86 4.75 35.29
N ALA A 28 28.91 3.72 36.13
CA ALA A 28 27.78 3.22 36.90
C ALA A 28 27.68 4.01 38.21
N PHE A 29 26.52 4.65 38.45
CA PHE A 29 26.23 5.30 39.73
C PHE A 29 25.56 4.29 40.68
N PHE A 30 26.27 3.93 41.76
CA PHE A 30 25.72 3.25 42.92
C PHE A 30 25.26 4.31 43.94
N CYS A 31 23.97 4.34 44.27
CA CYS A 31 23.43 5.17 45.35
C CYS A 31 23.18 4.30 46.59
N GLN A 32 23.97 4.50 47.65
CA GLN A 32 23.74 3.89 48.96
C GLN A 32 22.67 4.67 49.73
N MET A 33 21.63 3.99 50.21
CA MET A 33 20.68 4.51 51.20
C MET A 33 21.10 4.09 52.61
N SER A 34 21.16 5.05 53.53
CA SER A 34 21.22 4.82 54.98
C SER A 34 19.85 5.14 55.61
N PRO A 35 19.32 4.32 56.55
CA PRO A 35 18.03 4.60 57.17
C PRO A 35 18.15 5.60 58.33
N LEU A 36 17.27 6.60 58.35
CA LEU A 36 17.09 7.54 59.47
C LEU A 36 16.31 6.87 60.62
N VAL A 37 16.80 7.10 61.84
CA VAL A 37 16.16 6.71 63.11
C VAL A 37 15.19 7.81 63.55
N LEU A 38 13.94 7.46 63.86
CA LEU A 38 12.94 8.36 64.46
C LEU A 38 12.95 8.25 65.99
N PRO A 39 12.96 9.35 66.77
CA PRO A 39 12.79 9.31 68.21
C PRO A 39 11.31 9.25 68.62
N ARG A 40 11.04 8.52 69.72
CA ARG A 40 9.74 8.38 70.39
C ARG A 40 9.33 9.71 71.05
N VAL A 41 8.07 10.13 70.85
CA VAL A 41 7.45 11.27 71.54
C VAL A 41 6.42 10.76 72.56
N ALA A 42 6.45 11.30 73.77
CA ALA A 42 5.54 11.02 74.88
C ALA A 42 4.22 11.83 74.77
N PRO A 43 3.11 11.44 75.45
CA PRO A 43 1.80 11.99 75.16
C PRO A 43 1.54 13.29 75.94
N MET A 44 1.24 14.37 75.22
CA MET A 44 0.66 15.59 75.80
C MET A 44 -0.81 15.71 75.41
N LYS A 45 -1.64 15.83 76.45
CA LYS A 45 -3.06 16.21 76.38
C LYS A 45 -3.17 17.63 75.82
N ASN A 46 -3.89 17.83 74.72
CA ASN A 46 -4.71 19.03 74.47
C ASN A 46 -5.48 18.93 73.14
N LEU A 47 -6.80 19.12 73.24
CA LEU A 47 -7.85 18.90 72.23
C LEU A 47 -7.96 20.03 71.18
N ALA A 48 -6.85 20.69 70.83
CA ALA A 48 -6.87 21.90 69.99
C ALA A 48 -6.13 21.76 68.64
N PHE A 49 -5.68 20.56 68.27
CA PHE A 49 -4.94 20.30 67.02
C PHE A 49 -5.75 19.53 65.96
N ALA A 50 -6.99 19.13 66.25
CA ALA A 50 -7.79 18.26 65.38
C ALA A 50 -8.45 19.00 64.19
N ILE A 51 -8.42 20.34 64.15
CA ILE A 51 -9.10 21.12 63.09
C ILE A 51 -8.11 21.69 62.06
N LEU A 52 -6.79 21.66 62.34
CA LEU A 52 -5.77 22.11 61.38
C LEU A 52 -5.17 20.97 60.52
N CYS A 53 -5.56 19.72 60.76
CA CYS A 53 -5.13 18.56 59.97
C CYS A 53 -6.16 18.09 58.93
N LEU A 54 -7.29 18.80 58.79
CA LEU A 54 -8.36 18.48 57.82
C LEU A 54 -8.32 19.32 56.54
N SER A 55 -7.47 20.35 56.47
CA SER A 55 -7.27 21.18 55.27
C SER A 55 -6.01 20.81 54.46
N SER A 56 -5.21 19.86 54.93
CA SER A 56 -3.98 19.38 54.27
C SER A 56 -4.12 18.02 53.59
N ALA A 57 -5.34 17.47 53.50
CA ALA A 57 -5.61 16.13 52.96
C ALA A 57 -6.16 16.11 51.51
N PHE A 58 -6.14 17.22 50.78
CA PHE A 58 -6.68 17.29 49.39
C PHE A 58 -5.72 17.96 48.39
N LEU A 59 -4.43 17.60 48.47
CA LEU A 59 -3.51 17.75 47.35
C LEU A 59 -2.87 16.39 47.06
N LEU A 60 -3.73 15.42 46.73
CA LEU A 60 -3.32 14.34 45.84
C LEU A 60 -3.16 14.99 44.47
N VAL A 61 -1.96 15.52 44.21
CA VAL A 61 -1.47 15.59 42.83
C VAL A 61 -1.54 14.16 42.36
N ALA A 62 -2.53 13.86 41.51
CA ALA A 62 -2.53 12.64 40.74
C ALA A 62 -1.19 12.66 40.00
N CYS A 63 -0.25 11.84 40.47
CA CYS A 63 0.96 11.56 39.73
C CYS A 63 0.44 10.75 38.54
N GLU A 64 0.11 11.45 37.47
CA GLU A 64 -0.23 10.86 36.19
C GLU A 64 0.93 9.90 35.88
N ALA A 65 0.63 8.61 35.78
CA ALA A 65 1.63 7.62 35.45
C ALA A 65 2.34 8.12 34.18
N PRO A 66 3.70 8.08 34.10
CA PRO A 66 4.40 8.55 32.92
C PRO A 66 3.77 7.89 31.71
N GLN A 67 3.15 8.70 30.86
CA GLN A 67 2.50 8.26 29.65
C GLN A 67 3.59 7.54 28.85
N ALA A 68 3.36 6.27 28.51
CA ALA A 68 4.35 5.49 27.77
C ALA A 68 4.83 6.33 26.59
N GLU A 69 6.15 6.48 26.46
CA GLU A 69 6.74 7.36 25.45
C GLU A 69 6.26 6.90 24.07
N SER A 70 5.54 7.77 23.37
CA SER A 70 4.90 7.43 22.10
C SER A 70 5.95 7.31 20.99
N ASP A 71 5.98 6.16 20.33
CA ASP A 71 6.90 5.83 19.24
C ASP A 71 6.72 6.75 18.02
N ALA A 72 5.48 7.19 17.77
CA ALA A 72 5.11 8.07 16.67
C ALA A 72 3.78 8.77 16.95
N ASP A 73 3.51 9.88 16.27
CA ASP A 73 2.19 10.53 16.33
C ASP A 73 1.17 9.74 15.52
N VAL A 74 1.61 9.07 14.43
CA VAL A 74 0.79 8.14 13.64
C VAL A 74 1.60 6.91 13.26
N ILE A 75 1.04 5.72 13.47
CA ILE A 75 1.56 4.47 12.90
C ILE A 75 0.78 4.12 11.64
N VAL A 76 1.49 4.00 10.51
CA VAL A 76 0.91 3.57 9.23
C VAL A 76 1.22 2.09 9.01
N VAL A 77 0.19 1.25 8.92
CA VAL A 77 0.31 -0.20 8.72
C VAL A 77 0.22 -0.52 7.24
N GLY A 78 1.37 -0.77 6.61
CA GLY A 78 1.52 -1.10 5.20
C GLY A 78 2.24 0.01 4.41
N GLY A 79 3.36 -0.33 3.78
CA GLY A 79 4.15 0.56 2.94
C GLY A 79 3.76 0.52 1.47
N GLY A 80 2.47 0.30 1.16
CA GLY A 80 1.94 0.35 -0.21
C GLY A 80 1.67 1.77 -0.70
N ILE A 81 1.03 1.90 -1.87
CA ILE A 81 0.71 3.22 -2.45
C ILE A 81 -0.09 4.12 -1.51
N ALA A 82 -1.13 3.58 -0.86
CA ALA A 82 -1.98 4.32 0.07
C ALA A 82 -1.21 4.72 1.34
N GLY A 83 -0.42 3.80 1.91
CA GLY A 83 0.36 4.06 3.12
C GLY A 83 1.47 5.10 2.90
N LEU A 84 2.16 5.04 1.75
CA LEU A 84 3.20 6.00 1.40
C LEU A 84 2.62 7.38 1.06
N ALA A 85 1.50 7.45 0.33
CA ALA A 85 0.80 8.71 0.07
C ALA A 85 0.35 9.37 1.38
N ALA A 86 -0.30 8.62 2.27
CA ALA A 86 -0.72 9.12 3.58
C ALA A 86 0.48 9.56 4.44
N THR A 87 1.58 8.81 4.41
CA THR A 87 2.81 9.14 5.14
C THR A 87 3.38 10.48 4.68
N LEU A 88 3.40 10.75 3.37
CA LEU A 88 3.90 12.02 2.84
C LEU A 88 3.03 13.19 3.26
N GLU A 89 1.71 13.06 3.19
CA GLU A 89 0.78 14.11 3.64
C GLU A 89 0.91 14.38 5.15
N LEU A 90 0.95 13.33 5.97
CA LEU A 90 1.15 13.45 7.42
C LEU A 90 2.51 14.08 7.76
N ALA A 91 3.57 13.67 7.07
CA ALA A 91 4.92 14.17 7.31
C ALA A 91 5.08 15.65 6.91
N ARG A 92 4.46 16.07 5.80
CA ARG A 92 4.37 17.48 5.38
C ARG A 92 3.59 18.33 6.38
N GLY A 93 2.57 17.75 7.01
CA GLY A 93 1.85 18.33 8.14
C GLY A 93 2.65 18.38 9.45
N GLY A 94 3.85 17.81 9.50
CA GLY A 94 4.76 17.84 10.65
C GLY A 94 4.59 16.69 11.65
N ALA A 95 3.71 15.72 11.39
CA ALA A 95 3.53 14.56 12.26
C ALA A 95 4.76 13.64 12.23
N ARG A 96 5.13 13.04 13.37
CA ARG A 96 6.08 11.91 13.42
C ARG A 96 5.36 10.65 12.96
N VAL A 97 5.78 10.07 11.84
CA VAL A 97 5.11 8.92 11.24
C VAL A 97 6.03 7.70 11.30
N LEU A 98 5.52 6.58 11.80
CA LEU A 98 6.19 5.28 11.72
C LEU A 98 5.41 4.35 10.79
N VAL A 99 6.03 4.02 9.65
CA VAL A 99 5.48 3.02 8.72
C VAL A 99 5.96 1.63 9.14
N VAL A 100 5.04 0.70 9.35
CA VAL A 100 5.34 -0.72 9.57
C VAL A 100 4.98 -1.53 8.34
N GLU A 101 5.95 -2.26 7.78
CA GLU A 101 5.80 -3.03 6.55
C GLU A 101 6.23 -4.49 6.80
N ALA A 102 5.33 -5.43 6.55
CA ALA A 102 5.58 -6.85 6.79
C ALA A 102 6.70 -7.41 5.90
N ASN A 103 6.88 -6.84 4.70
CA ASN A 103 7.87 -7.26 3.72
C ASN A 103 9.24 -6.66 3.98
N SER A 104 10.27 -7.26 3.37
CA SER A 104 11.63 -6.70 3.40
C SER A 104 11.76 -5.40 2.61
N VAL A 105 10.78 -5.05 1.77
CA VAL A 105 10.73 -3.83 0.96
C VAL A 105 9.30 -3.29 0.92
N ALA A 106 9.17 -1.96 0.88
CA ALA A 106 7.88 -1.29 0.69
C ALA A 106 7.40 -1.36 -0.77
N GLY A 107 6.11 -1.13 -0.99
CA GLY A 107 5.46 -1.01 -2.29
C GLY A 107 4.22 -1.91 -2.45
N GLY A 108 4.19 -3.04 -1.76
CA GLY A 108 3.05 -3.97 -1.77
C GLY A 108 2.63 -4.42 -3.18
N HIS A 109 1.33 -4.67 -3.38
CA HIS A 109 0.80 -5.05 -4.69
C HIS A 109 0.96 -3.95 -5.75
N ALA A 110 1.02 -2.68 -5.34
CA ALA A 110 1.02 -1.54 -6.24
C ALA A 110 2.23 -1.53 -7.19
N VAL A 111 3.36 -2.17 -6.85
CA VAL A 111 4.50 -2.28 -7.78
C VAL A 111 4.17 -3.05 -9.07
N LEU A 112 3.13 -3.89 -9.05
CA LEU A 112 2.64 -4.69 -10.19
C LEU A 112 1.49 -4.00 -10.95
N ALA A 113 0.98 -2.88 -10.42
CA ALA A 113 -0.19 -2.21 -11.00
C ALA A 113 0.13 -1.60 -12.37
N GLY A 114 -0.92 -1.52 -13.20
CA GLY A 114 -0.82 -1.05 -14.58
C GLY A 114 -0.73 0.46 -14.68
N GLY A 115 -1.75 1.17 -14.19
CA GLY A 115 -1.92 2.60 -14.38
C GLY A 115 -2.97 3.19 -13.45
N PHE A 116 -3.36 4.43 -13.73
CA PHE A 116 -4.26 5.24 -12.93
C PHE A 116 -5.41 5.77 -13.79
N ALA A 117 -6.65 5.68 -13.33
CA ALA A 117 -7.76 6.37 -13.97
C ALA A 117 -7.75 7.84 -13.52
N LEU A 118 -7.43 8.77 -14.42
CA LEU A 118 -7.29 10.20 -14.11
C LEU A 118 -8.18 11.01 -15.04
N VAL A 119 -8.72 12.11 -14.51
CA VAL A 119 -9.72 12.94 -15.17
C VAL A 119 -9.18 14.34 -15.45
N GLY A 120 -9.41 14.88 -16.63
CA GLY A 120 -9.06 16.26 -17.01
C GLY A 120 -7.56 16.60 -16.96
N THR A 121 -6.67 15.66 -17.28
CA THR A 121 -5.21 15.87 -17.19
C THR A 121 -4.64 16.65 -18.38
N PRO A 122 -3.47 17.31 -18.23
CA PRO A 122 -2.75 17.93 -19.36
C PRO A 122 -2.44 16.94 -20.50
N LEU A 123 -2.23 15.66 -20.18
CA LEU A 123 -1.99 14.64 -21.20
C LEU A 123 -3.24 14.33 -22.02
N GLN A 124 -4.43 14.34 -21.40
CA GLN A 124 -5.71 14.24 -22.13
C GLN A 124 -5.91 15.46 -23.04
N GLU A 125 -5.69 16.67 -22.52
CA GLU A 125 -5.79 17.91 -23.28
C GLU A 125 -4.84 17.91 -24.49
N SER A 126 -3.58 17.51 -24.30
CA SER A 126 -2.59 17.44 -25.39
C SER A 126 -2.96 16.47 -26.52
N LYS A 127 -3.84 15.49 -26.23
CA LYS A 127 -4.35 14.50 -27.18
C LYS A 127 -5.73 14.88 -27.75
N GLY A 128 -6.25 16.06 -27.40
CA GLY A 128 -7.59 16.51 -27.81
C GLY A 128 -8.73 15.69 -27.20
N ILE A 129 -8.50 15.09 -26.02
CA ILE A 129 -9.52 14.33 -25.30
C ILE A 129 -10.28 15.29 -24.40
N GLU A 130 -11.55 15.53 -24.72
CA GLU A 130 -12.48 16.29 -23.88
C GLU A 130 -13.04 15.38 -22.78
N ASP A 131 -12.64 15.62 -21.54
CA ASP A 131 -13.08 14.85 -20.36
C ASP A 131 -13.52 15.78 -19.22
N SER A 132 -14.34 15.27 -18.32
CA SER A 132 -14.84 16.03 -17.16
C SER A 132 -15.18 15.13 -15.97
N PRO A 133 -15.15 15.67 -14.74
CA PRO A 133 -15.60 14.94 -13.55
C PRO A 133 -17.02 14.39 -13.69
N ASP A 134 -17.95 15.14 -14.30
CA ASP A 134 -19.32 14.66 -14.50
C ASP A 134 -19.42 13.49 -15.47
N LEU A 135 -18.66 13.52 -16.57
CA LEU A 135 -18.62 12.40 -17.52
C LEU A 135 -18.00 11.16 -16.87
N ALA A 136 -16.87 11.34 -16.17
CA ALA A 136 -16.20 10.26 -15.45
C ALA A 136 -17.08 9.68 -14.33
N PHE A 137 -17.80 10.53 -13.59
CA PHE A 137 -18.76 10.11 -12.57
C PHE A 137 -19.87 9.26 -13.18
N ALA A 138 -20.48 9.72 -14.27
CA ALA A 138 -21.54 8.98 -14.96
C ALA A 138 -21.05 7.62 -15.47
N ASP A 139 -19.82 7.56 -16.01
CA ASP A 139 -19.19 6.31 -16.44
C ASP A 139 -18.99 5.33 -15.27
N LEU A 140 -18.39 5.81 -14.18
CA LEU A 140 -18.09 4.97 -13.01
C LEU A 140 -19.34 4.49 -12.28
N MET A 141 -20.36 5.35 -12.14
CA MET A 141 -21.64 4.97 -11.54
C MET A 141 -22.46 4.03 -12.43
N ARG A 142 -22.33 4.14 -13.77
CA ARG A 142 -22.96 3.21 -14.71
C ARG A 142 -22.32 1.83 -14.65
N TRP A 143 -20.99 1.78 -14.60
CA TRP A 143 -20.25 0.52 -14.67
C TRP A 143 -20.18 -0.20 -13.31
N GLY A 144 -19.96 0.58 -12.25
CA GLY A 144 -19.87 0.13 -10.88
C GLY A 144 -21.18 -0.44 -10.34
N GLU A 145 -21.08 -1.39 -9.41
CA GLU A 145 -22.26 -2.06 -8.82
C GLU A 145 -22.58 -1.56 -7.42
N THR A 146 -21.54 -1.26 -6.65
CA THR A 146 -21.62 -0.94 -5.22
C THR A 146 -20.84 0.33 -4.87
N ASN A 147 -20.56 1.15 -5.89
CA ASN A 147 -19.84 2.40 -5.74
C ASN A 147 -20.59 3.34 -4.80
N ASP A 148 -19.89 3.89 -3.82
CA ASP A 148 -20.43 4.99 -3.04
C ASP A 148 -20.36 6.28 -3.88
N PRO A 149 -21.48 6.99 -4.10
CA PRO A 149 -21.50 8.19 -4.91
C PRO A 149 -20.61 9.31 -4.37
N ALA A 150 -20.48 9.46 -3.05
CA ALA A 150 -19.69 10.53 -2.46
C ALA A 150 -18.19 10.29 -2.68
N TRP A 151 -17.72 9.06 -2.44
CA TRP A 151 -16.34 8.68 -2.71
C TRP A 151 -16.00 8.73 -4.20
N THR A 152 -16.93 8.28 -5.06
CA THR A 152 -16.76 8.33 -6.51
C THR A 152 -16.65 9.77 -7.00
N ARG A 153 -17.51 10.67 -6.48
CA ARG A 153 -17.50 12.10 -6.79
C ARG A 153 -16.18 12.74 -6.40
N ALA A 154 -15.75 12.56 -5.15
CA ALA A 154 -14.48 13.10 -4.67
C ALA A 154 -13.30 12.61 -5.53
N TYR A 155 -13.26 11.31 -5.87
CA TYR A 155 -12.18 10.79 -6.70
C TYR A 155 -12.12 11.44 -8.08
N VAL A 156 -13.24 11.55 -8.81
CA VAL A 156 -13.21 12.10 -10.18
C VAL A 156 -12.95 13.60 -10.22
N GLU A 157 -13.33 14.34 -9.18
CA GLU A 157 -13.02 15.76 -9.03
C GLU A 157 -11.54 15.98 -8.71
N ASP A 158 -10.98 15.15 -7.82
CA ASP A 158 -9.66 15.39 -7.25
C ASP A 158 -8.54 14.59 -7.91
N SER A 159 -8.84 13.59 -8.75
CA SER A 159 -7.82 12.67 -9.33
C SER A 159 -6.68 13.39 -10.06
N ARG A 160 -6.97 14.55 -10.67
CA ARG A 160 -5.93 15.38 -11.27
C ARG A 160 -4.97 15.91 -10.21
N GLU A 161 -5.47 16.66 -9.23
CA GLU A 161 -4.61 17.30 -8.24
C GLU A 161 -3.97 16.27 -7.29
N GLN A 162 -4.79 15.42 -6.68
CA GLN A 162 -4.38 14.50 -5.61
C GLN A 162 -3.61 13.27 -6.11
N VAL A 163 -3.64 12.97 -7.41
CA VAL A 163 -2.90 11.83 -7.98
C VAL A 163 -1.97 12.24 -9.10
N HIS A 164 -2.46 12.90 -10.15
CA HIS A 164 -1.60 13.28 -11.27
C HIS A 164 -0.52 14.29 -10.84
N ASP A 165 -0.94 15.45 -10.34
CA ASP A 165 -0.03 16.56 -10.02
C ASP A 165 0.87 16.19 -8.84
N PHE A 166 0.32 15.55 -7.80
CA PHE A 166 1.10 14.97 -6.71
C PHE A 166 2.25 14.06 -7.19
N LEU A 167 1.99 13.15 -8.13
CA LEU A 167 3.04 12.27 -8.65
C LEU A 167 4.01 13.02 -9.58
N VAL A 168 3.54 13.98 -10.37
CA VAL A 168 4.38 14.84 -11.22
C VAL A 168 5.37 15.65 -10.38
N ASP A 169 4.94 16.19 -9.25
CA ASP A 169 5.79 16.93 -8.30
C ASP A 169 6.90 16.04 -7.71
N LEU A 170 6.68 14.73 -7.62
CA LEU A 170 7.69 13.74 -7.22
C LEU A 170 8.61 13.32 -8.38
N GLY A 171 8.41 13.87 -9.58
CA GLY A 171 9.16 13.59 -10.79
C GLY A 171 8.64 12.42 -11.62
N VAL A 172 7.37 12.01 -11.42
CA VAL A 172 6.73 10.97 -12.24
C VAL A 172 6.22 11.57 -13.55
N GLU A 173 6.44 10.85 -14.64
CA GLU A 173 5.95 11.26 -15.96
C GLU A 173 4.91 10.25 -16.49
N PHE A 174 3.73 10.77 -16.84
CA PHE A 174 2.68 10.02 -17.54
C PHE A 174 2.83 10.20 -19.05
N LYS A 175 2.90 9.10 -19.81
CA LYS A 175 3.16 9.14 -21.26
C LYS A 175 2.08 8.50 -22.11
N VAL A 176 1.36 7.54 -21.55
CA VAL A 176 0.40 6.74 -22.28
C VAL A 176 -0.95 6.87 -21.61
N ILE A 177 -1.98 7.11 -22.43
CA ILE A 177 -3.38 6.98 -22.04
C ILE A 177 -3.98 5.93 -22.95
N ILE A 178 -4.65 4.95 -22.39
CA ILE A 178 -5.40 3.95 -23.18
C ILE A 178 -6.90 4.08 -22.91
N PRO A 179 -7.74 3.78 -23.92
CA PRO A 179 -9.15 3.56 -23.70
C PRO A 179 -9.36 2.25 -22.94
N THR A 180 -10.43 2.18 -22.16
CA THR A 180 -10.90 0.93 -21.57
C THR A 180 -12.43 0.85 -21.71
N PRO A 181 -13.03 -0.35 -21.76
CA PRO A 181 -14.47 -0.50 -22.03
C PRO A 181 -15.40 0.19 -21.03
N GLU A 182 -14.89 0.50 -19.83
CA GLU A 182 -15.67 1.12 -18.75
C GLU A 182 -15.88 2.63 -18.94
N HIS A 183 -15.16 3.24 -19.88
CA HIS A 183 -15.01 4.69 -20.00
C HIS A 183 -15.44 5.21 -21.37
N SER A 184 -16.18 6.32 -21.41
CA SER A 184 -16.57 6.99 -22.66
C SER A 184 -15.40 7.68 -23.37
N VAL A 185 -14.35 8.07 -22.64
CA VAL A 185 -13.11 8.62 -23.21
C VAL A 185 -11.87 7.99 -22.54
N PRO A 186 -10.69 7.99 -23.20
CA PRO A 186 -9.49 7.43 -22.61
C PRO A 186 -9.08 8.15 -21.31
N ARG A 187 -9.00 7.39 -20.20
CA ARG A 187 -8.63 7.88 -18.86
C ARG A 187 -7.55 7.08 -18.15
N PHE A 188 -7.14 5.95 -18.70
CA PHE A 188 -6.22 5.06 -17.99
C PHE A 188 -4.77 5.41 -18.34
N HIS A 189 -4.13 6.15 -17.44
CA HIS A 189 -2.79 6.72 -17.58
C HIS A 189 -1.71 5.77 -17.09
N PHE A 190 -0.62 5.66 -17.85
CA PHE A 190 0.56 4.86 -17.50
C PHE A 190 1.82 5.72 -17.44
N THR A 191 2.65 5.39 -16.48
CA THR A 191 4.02 5.90 -16.35
C THR A 191 4.99 5.05 -17.20
N GLN A 192 6.17 5.58 -17.50
CA GLN A 192 7.16 4.90 -18.36
C GLN A 192 7.65 3.54 -17.83
N GLY A 193 7.50 3.24 -16.53
CA GLY A 193 7.98 2.00 -15.93
C GLY A 193 6.96 1.26 -15.09
N LYS A 194 5.67 1.37 -15.41
CA LYS A 194 4.54 0.82 -14.61
C LYS A 194 4.45 1.48 -13.23
N ALA A 195 3.55 1.00 -12.37
CA ALA A 195 3.29 1.63 -11.09
C ALA A 195 4.48 1.65 -10.10
N VAL A 196 5.54 0.85 -10.28
CA VAL A 196 6.79 0.99 -9.48
C VAL A 196 7.42 2.38 -9.64
N HIS A 197 7.24 3.05 -10.78
CA HIS A 197 7.69 4.43 -11.00
C HIS A 197 6.87 5.47 -10.22
N ALA A 198 5.71 5.11 -9.65
CA ALA A 198 5.02 5.95 -8.68
C ALA A 198 5.52 5.65 -7.26
N ILE A 199 5.70 4.37 -6.92
CA ILE A 199 6.09 3.91 -5.59
C ILE A 199 7.51 4.36 -5.19
N VAL A 200 8.49 4.19 -6.07
CA VAL A 200 9.89 4.49 -5.74
C VAL A 200 10.10 5.98 -5.42
N PRO A 201 9.56 6.94 -6.20
CA PRO A 201 9.62 8.35 -5.84
C PRO A 201 8.94 8.67 -4.51
N MET A 202 7.75 8.13 -4.24
CA MET A 202 7.06 8.32 -2.96
C MET A 202 7.88 7.81 -1.78
N LEU A 203 8.40 6.58 -1.87
CA LEU A 203 9.25 6.00 -0.84
C LEU A 203 10.53 6.81 -0.62
N ARG A 204 11.18 7.23 -1.71
CA ARG A 204 12.38 8.06 -1.65
C ARG A 204 12.08 9.39 -0.96
N GLU A 205 10.98 10.03 -1.29
CA GLU A 205 10.59 11.31 -0.68
C GLU A 205 10.26 11.12 0.79
N ALA A 206 9.48 10.09 1.15
CA ALA A 206 9.12 9.81 2.54
C ALA A 206 10.38 9.65 3.41
N LEU A 207 11.40 8.94 2.92
CA LEU A 207 12.66 8.74 3.64
C LEU A 207 13.57 9.98 3.73
N ARG A 208 13.26 11.07 3.01
CA ARG A 208 13.96 12.36 3.16
C ARG A 208 13.41 13.20 4.32
N HIS A 209 12.19 12.91 4.76
CA HIS A 209 11.58 13.59 5.89
C HIS A 209 12.18 13.06 7.22
N PRO A 210 12.76 13.91 8.07
CA PRO A 210 13.39 13.47 9.32
C PRO A 210 12.39 12.95 10.35
N ASN A 211 11.10 13.27 10.17
CA ASN A 211 9.98 12.82 10.99
C ASN A 211 9.33 11.52 10.48
N VAL A 212 9.93 10.83 9.50
CA VAL A 212 9.43 9.55 8.98
C VAL A 212 10.37 8.41 9.32
N GLY A 213 9.85 7.39 9.99
CA GLY A 213 10.49 6.09 10.20
C GLY A 213 9.86 5.01 9.32
N LEU A 214 10.69 4.07 8.84
CA LEU A 214 10.23 2.88 8.11
C LEU A 214 10.80 1.61 8.76
N ALA A 215 9.91 0.76 9.27
CA ALA A 215 10.23 -0.55 9.82
C ALA A 215 9.76 -1.66 8.87
N VAL A 216 10.68 -2.16 8.05
CA VAL A 216 10.46 -3.34 7.20
C VAL A 216 10.59 -4.63 8.01
N ASN A 217 10.11 -5.74 7.45
CA ASN A 217 9.99 -7.04 8.14
C ASN A 217 9.22 -6.93 9.45
N THR A 218 8.27 -6.01 9.55
CA THR A 218 7.52 -5.70 10.77
C THR A 218 6.03 -5.78 10.44
N LYS A 219 5.42 -6.92 10.77
CA LYS A 219 3.99 -7.19 10.53
C LYS A 219 3.18 -6.76 11.74
N ALA A 220 2.19 -5.89 11.58
CA ALA A 220 1.17 -5.69 12.61
C ALA A 220 0.30 -6.94 12.74
N ILE A 221 0.16 -7.45 13.95
CA ILE A 221 -0.56 -8.69 14.27
C ILE A 221 -1.72 -8.47 15.24
N ASP A 222 -1.75 -7.35 15.95
CA ASP A 222 -2.90 -6.94 16.75
C ASP A 222 -2.97 -5.41 16.89
N LEU A 223 -4.14 -4.90 17.25
CA LEU A 223 -4.34 -3.50 17.63
C LEU A 223 -4.30 -3.39 19.16
N ILE A 224 -3.68 -2.34 19.67
CA ILE A 224 -3.72 -2.05 21.10
C ILE A 224 -4.86 -1.06 21.34
N VAL A 225 -5.85 -1.46 22.14
CA VAL A 225 -7.05 -0.68 22.41
C VAL A 225 -7.20 -0.46 23.91
N ASP A 226 -7.52 0.76 24.31
CA ASP A 226 -7.91 1.11 25.67
C ASP A 226 -9.22 1.92 25.68
N ASP A 227 -9.58 2.49 26.83
CA ASP A 227 -10.82 3.27 27.02
C ASP A 227 -10.93 4.51 26.10
N SER A 228 -9.80 4.99 25.54
CA SER A 228 -9.74 6.11 24.61
C SER A 228 -9.82 5.69 23.13
N GLY A 229 -9.72 4.40 22.83
CA GLY A 229 -9.72 3.84 21.49
C GLY A 229 -8.42 3.14 21.13
N VAL A 230 -8.06 3.15 19.84
CA VAL A 230 -6.82 2.51 19.35
C VAL A 230 -5.62 3.39 19.70
N VAL A 231 -4.68 2.84 20.48
CA VAL A 231 -3.50 3.55 21.02
C VAL A 231 -2.16 2.93 20.57
N GLY A 232 -2.20 2.03 19.59
CA GLY A 232 -1.00 1.43 19.04
C GLY A 232 -1.25 0.11 18.33
N VAL A 233 -0.15 -0.60 18.06
CA VAL A 233 -0.15 -1.91 17.39
C VAL A 233 0.83 -2.86 18.08
N VAL A 234 0.46 -4.14 18.11
CA VAL A 234 1.41 -5.23 18.38
C VAL A 234 2.00 -5.64 17.05
N VAL A 235 3.33 -5.65 16.93
CA VAL A 235 4.03 -6.04 15.72
C VAL A 235 4.94 -7.23 15.94
N GLN A 236 5.08 -8.06 14.92
CA GLN A 236 5.98 -9.19 14.87
C GLN A 236 7.03 -8.99 13.77
N ASN A 237 8.29 -9.24 14.09
CA ASN A 237 9.36 -9.29 13.11
C ASN A 237 9.22 -10.56 12.25
N THR A 238 9.07 -10.41 10.93
CA THR A 238 8.81 -11.56 10.03
C THR A 238 10.02 -12.45 9.78
N ARG A 239 11.21 -12.07 10.27
CA ARG A 239 12.45 -12.87 10.19
C ARG A 239 12.79 -13.57 11.49
N THR A 240 12.54 -12.94 12.64
CA THR A 240 12.92 -13.46 13.96
C THR A 240 11.74 -13.96 14.79
N SER A 241 10.52 -13.66 14.35
CA SER A 241 9.26 -13.89 15.09
C SER A 241 9.16 -13.14 16.42
N GLU A 242 10.09 -12.23 16.70
CA GLU A 242 10.07 -11.36 17.89
C GLU A 242 8.87 -10.41 17.84
N THR A 243 8.18 -10.27 18.97
CA THR A 243 7.01 -9.40 19.11
C THR A 243 7.36 -8.18 19.96
N ARG A 244 6.81 -7.02 19.60
CA ARG A 244 6.90 -5.78 20.37
C ARG A 244 5.61 -4.97 20.25
N GLU A 245 5.35 -4.13 21.24
CA GLU A 245 4.30 -3.11 21.18
C GLU A 245 4.88 -1.80 20.63
N LEU A 246 4.10 -1.11 19.81
CA LEU A 246 4.39 0.24 19.34
C LEU A 246 3.19 1.14 19.65
N ARG A 247 3.42 2.29 20.29
CA ARG A 247 2.38 3.19 20.81
C ARG A 247 2.27 4.47 19.98
N ALA A 248 1.05 4.79 19.54
CA ALA A 248 0.73 6.03 18.84
C ALA A 248 -0.75 6.39 19.07
N PRO A 249 -1.10 7.68 19.17
CA PRO A 249 -2.50 8.11 19.34
C PRO A 249 -3.38 7.84 18.10
N ALA A 250 -2.78 7.50 16.95
CA ALA A 250 -3.50 7.12 15.75
C ALA A 250 -2.81 5.98 14.99
N VAL A 251 -3.62 5.08 14.44
CA VAL A 251 -3.17 3.98 13.57
C VAL A 251 -3.93 4.05 12.25
N LEU A 252 -3.21 4.09 11.13
CA LEU A 252 -3.77 4.07 9.78
C LEU A 252 -3.53 2.70 9.15
N ILE A 253 -4.61 1.98 8.81
CA ILE A 253 -4.53 0.67 8.14
C ILE A 253 -4.50 0.87 6.62
N ALA A 254 -3.37 0.55 5.99
CA ALA A 254 -3.14 0.66 4.54
C ALA A 254 -2.57 -0.66 3.95
N THR A 255 -3.14 -1.79 4.36
CA THR A 255 -2.58 -3.14 4.13
C THR A 255 -2.92 -3.76 2.77
N GLY A 256 -3.70 -3.09 1.94
CA GLY A 256 -4.20 -3.65 0.68
C GLY A 256 -5.21 -4.78 0.87
N GLY A 257 -5.42 -5.58 -0.19
CA GLY A 257 -6.44 -6.61 -0.26
C GLY A 257 -6.03 -8.01 0.22
N PHE A 258 -6.85 -9.00 -0.10
CA PHE A 258 -6.68 -10.41 0.27
C PHE A 258 -6.57 -11.37 -0.93
N GLN A 259 -6.37 -10.86 -2.15
CA GLN A 259 -6.42 -11.64 -3.39
C GLN A 259 -5.29 -12.67 -3.56
N SER A 260 -4.31 -12.74 -2.65
CA SER A 260 -3.33 -13.84 -2.59
C SER A 260 -3.69 -14.92 -1.56
N ASN A 261 -4.78 -14.75 -0.83
CA ASN A 261 -5.34 -15.74 0.08
C ASN A 261 -6.57 -16.38 -0.57
N LEU A 262 -6.37 -17.50 -1.29
CA LEU A 262 -7.45 -18.18 -2.00
C LEU A 262 -8.56 -18.68 -1.07
N ASP A 263 -8.26 -19.01 0.19
CA ASP A 263 -9.29 -19.43 1.14
C ASP A 263 -10.25 -18.28 1.46
N LYS A 264 -9.71 -17.07 1.71
CA LYS A 264 -10.54 -15.86 1.90
C LYS A 264 -11.30 -15.48 0.63
N VAL A 265 -10.66 -15.57 -0.54
CA VAL A 265 -11.33 -15.33 -1.83
C VAL A 265 -12.48 -16.32 -2.04
N ARG A 266 -12.28 -17.60 -1.74
CA ARG A 266 -13.34 -18.61 -1.90
C ARG A 266 -14.46 -18.44 -0.89
N ALA A 267 -14.14 -18.11 0.36
CA ALA A 267 -15.11 -17.88 1.43
C ALA A 267 -15.96 -16.63 1.22
N THR A 268 -15.48 -15.69 0.40
CA THR A 268 -16.18 -14.45 0.05
C THR A 268 -16.58 -14.44 -1.42
N TRP A 269 -16.61 -15.57 -2.10
CA TRP A 269 -16.98 -15.62 -3.51
C TRP A 269 -18.47 -15.23 -3.67
N PRO A 270 -18.84 -14.39 -4.65
CA PRO A 270 -20.23 -13.99 -4.83
C PRO A 270 -21.14 -15.21 -5.09
N ASP A 271 -22.23 -15.31 -4.33
CA ASP A 271 -23.14 -16.47 -4.31
C ASP A 271 -23.83 -16.73 -5.66
N ASP A 272 -24.01 -15.69 -6.48
CA ASP A 272 -24.66 -15.74 -7.79
C ASP A 272 -23.70 -16.04 -8.94
N VAL A 273 -22.41 -16.19 -8.66
CA VAL A 273 -21.37 -16.46 -9.66
C VAL A 273 -20.80 -17.87 -9.45
N PRO A 274 -20.80 -18.76 -10.47
CA PRO A 274 -20.21 -20.07 -10.35
C PRO A 274 -18.75 -20.01 -9.90
N GLN A 275 -18.43 -20.71 -8.82
CA GLN A 275 -17.06 -20.74 -8.33
C GLN A 275 -16.22 -21.72 -9.18
N PRO A 276 -15.11 -21.28 -9.79
CA PRO A 276 -14.28 -22.18 -10.58
C PRO A 276 -13.48 -23.12 -9.68
N GLU A 277 -13.27 -24.34 -10.18
CA GLU A 277 -12.43 -25.35 -9.52
C GLU A 277 -11.00 -24.82 -9.36
N ARG A 278 -10.46 -24.18 -10.40
CA ARG A 278 -9.13 -23.59 -10.42
C ARG A 278 -9.19 -22.06 -10.46
N LEU A 279 -8.52 -21.43 -9.51
CA LEU A 279 -8.21 -20.00 -9.49
C LEU A 279 -6.70 -19.82 -9.50
N LEU A 280 -6.22 -18.84 -10.28
CA LEU A 280 -4.82 -18.44 -10.27
C LEU A 280 -4.66 -17.10 -9.57
N VAL A 281 -3.57 -16.95 -8.83
CA VAL A 281 -3.23 -15.75 -8.07
C VAL A 281 -2.34 -14.82 -8.91
N GLY A 282 -2.95 -13.75 -9.44
CA GLY A 282 -2.23 -12.67 -10.14
C GLY A 282 -1.84 -11.48 -9.25
N SER A 283 -2.22 -11.48 -7.97
CA SER A 283 -1.95 -10.37 -7.05
C SER A 283 -0.56 -10.47 -6.40
N GLY A 284 -0.12 -9.43 -5.69
CA GLY A 284 1.18 -9.43 -5.00
C GLY A 284 1.17 -10.43 -3.83
N TYR A 285 2.26 -11.19 -3.63
CA TYR A 285 2.36 -12.32 -2.69
C TYR A 285 1.81 -12.07 -1.28
N PHE A 286 1.86 -10.83 -0.81
CA PHE A 286 1.52 -10.46 0.56
C PHE A 286 0.13 -9.83 0.72
N ALA A 287 -0.68 -9.79 -0.34
CA ALA A 287 -2.09 -9.41 -0.28
C ALA A 287 -2.92 -10.53 0.37
N LEU A 288 -2.72 -10.76 1.67
CA LEU A 288 -3.29 -11.89 2.42
C LEU A 288 -4.49 -11.51 3.29
N GLY A 289 -4.84 -10.23 3.36
CA GLY A 289 -6.00 -9.73 4.09
C GLY A 289 -5.82 -9.48 5.58
N ALA A 290 -4.58 -9.45 6.09
CA ALA A 290 -4.34 -9.31 7.54
C ALA A 290 -4.94 -8.03 8.15
N GLY A 291 -5.01 -6.92 7.40
CA GLY A 291 -5.61 -5.69 7.90
C GLY A 291 -7.13 -5.73 8.04
N PHE A 292 -7.82 -6.63 7.33
CA PHE A 292 -9.25 -6.86 7.57
C PHE A 292 -9.49 -7.46 8.96
N ASP A 293 -8.66 -8.44 9.33
CA ASP A 293 -8.73 -9.10 10.64
C ASP A 293 -8.38 -8.09 11.76
N LEU A 294 -7.37 -7.23 11.55
CA LEU A 294 -7.03 -6.13 12.47
C LEU A 294 -8.19 -5.13 12.62
N ALA A 295 -8.78 -4.68 11.51
CA ALA A 295 -9.87 -3.71 11.56
C ALA A 295 -11.09 -4.30 12.30
N GLN A 296 -11.43 -5.56 12.03
CA GLN A 296 -12.53 -6.25 12.71
C GLN A 296 -12.29 -6.42 14.21
N SER A 297 -11.05 -6.67 14.66
CA SER A 297 -10.76 -6.80 16.09
C SER A 297 -11.03 -5.50 16.87
N ALA A 298 -10.95 -4.34 16.21
CA ALA A 298 -11.37 -3.04 16.74
C ALA A 298 -12.85 -2.70 16.47
N GLY A 299 -13.66 -3.64 16.00
CA GLY A 299 -15.09 -3.46 15.76
C GLY A 299 -15.46 -2.80 14.43
N ALA A 300 -14.53 -2.69 13.48
CA ALA A 300 -14.85 -2.16 12.16
C ALA A 300 -15.80 -3.10 11.39
N ALA A 301 -16.81 -2.52 10.75
CA ALA A 301 -17.64 -3.24 9.80
C ALA A 301 -16.87 -3.46 8.49
N LEU A 302 -16.88 -4.70 8.00
CA LEU A 302 -16.42 -5.00 6.64
C LEU A 302 -17.62 -5.02 5.71
N THR A 303 -17.46 -4.46 4.51
CA THR A 303 -18.51 -4.42 3.49
C THR A 303 -17.96 -4.83 2.13
N HIS A 304 -18.85 -5.33 1.27
CA HIS A 304 -18.59 -5.66 -0.14
C HIS A 304 -17.42 -6.63 -0.36
N LEU A 305 -17.17 -7.53 0.60
CA LEU A 305 -16.11 -8.53 0.47
C LEU A 305 -16.36 -9.51 -0.68
N ASP A 306 -17.59 -9.59 -1.18
CA ASP A 306 -18.05 -10.39 -2.32
C ASP A 306 -17.77 -9.76 -3.69
N ARG A 307 -17.37 -8.48 -3.74
CA ARG A 307 -17.18 -7.74 -4.98
C ARG A 307 -15.74 -7.88 -5.48
N HIS A 308 -15.43 -9.01 -6.11
CA HIS A 308 -14.10 -9.28 -6.66
C HIS A 308 -14.04 -8.91 -8.14
N VAL A 309 -12.91 -8.34 -8.56
CA VAL A 309 -12.54 -8.30 -9.99
C VAL A 309 -11.64 -9.49 -10.27
N THR A 310 -12.15 -10.46 -11.04
CA THR A 310 -11.39 -11.63 -11.47
C THR A 310 -10.96 -11.45 -12.93
N PHE A 311 -9.66 -11.41 -13.16
CA PHE A 311 -9.09 -11.36 -14.50
C PHE A 311 -9.18 -12.73 -15.18
N THR A 312 -9.72 -12.77 -16.38
CA THR A 312 -9.90 -14.00 -17.18
C THR A 312 -8.69 -14.38 -18.02
N ASN A 313 -7.69 -13.50 -18.13
CA ASN A 313 -6.53 -13.61 -19.03
C ASN A 313 -5.24 -14.12 -18.34
N GLY A 314 -5.38 -14.83 -17.22
CA GLY A 314 -4.28 -15.42 -16.49
C GLY A 314 -3.87 -16.78 -17.05
N ILE A 315 -2.58 -16.96 -17.35
CA ILE A 315 -1.99 -18.29 -17.60
C ILE A 315 -1.19 -18.74 -16.37
N PRO A 316 -1.04 -20.05 -16.12
CA PRO A 316 -0.21 -20.51 -15.02
C PRO A 316 1.25 -20.04 -15.18
N ASP A 317 1.85 -19.56 -14.09
CA ASP A 317 3.25 -19.16 -14.06
C ASP A 317 4.13 -20.42 -13.97
N PRO A 318 4.93 -20.75 -15.01
CA PRO A 318 5.77 -21.96 -15.00
C PRO A 318 6.89 -21.92 -13.95
N ARG A 319 7.18 -20.74 -13.37
CA ARG A 319 8.13 -20.62 -12.26
C ARG A 319 7.56 -21.05 -10.93
N ASP A 320 6.24 -21.01 -10.79
CA ASP A 320 5.60 -21.31 -9.53
C ASP A 320 5.47 -22.82 -9.39
N PRO A 321 6.26 -23.47 -8.52
CA PRO A 321 6.20 -24.92 -8.35
C PRO A 321 4.83 -25.39 -7.84
N GLN A 322 4.04 -24.49 -7.23
CA GLN A 322 2.69 -24.79 -6.77
C GLN A 322 1.64 -24.67 -7.88
N ASN A 323 2.00 -24.10 -9.04
CA ASN A 323 1.13 -23.92 -10.20
C ASN A 323 -0.17 -23.15 -9.87
N GLN A 324 -0.08 -22.23 -8.90
CA GLN A 324 -1.17 -21.40 -8.38
C GLN A 324 -1.05 -19.94 -8.82
N ARG A 325 0.14 -19.46 -9.19
CA ARG A 325 0.37 -18.07 -9.61
C ARG A 325 0.00 -17.89 -11.08
N ALA A 326 -0.50 -16.70 -11.42
CA ALA A 326 -0.80 -16.30 -12.79
C ALA A 326 0.28 -15.36 -13.36
N LEU A 327 0.58 -15.54 -14.64
CA LEU A 327 1.05 -14.46 -15.52
C LEU A 327 -0.16 -13.84 -16.21
N VAL A 328 -0.24 -12.51 -16.23
CA VAL A 328 -1.30 -11.80 -16.95
C VAL A 328 -0.90 -11.66 -18.41
N THR A 329 -1.76 -12.11 -19.31
CA THR A 329 -1.50 -12.08 -20.76
C THR A 329 -2.48 -11.18 -21.49
N SER A 330 -2.07 -10.58 -22.60
CA SER A 330 -2.97 -9.86 -23.50
C SER A 330 -2.55 -10.07 -24.94
N ASN A 331 -3.53 -10.29 -25.81
CA ASN A 331 -3.32 -10.35 -27.25
C ASN A 331 -4.58 -9.88 -27.96
N ASP A 332 -4.50 -8.71 -28.58
CA ASP A 332 -5.65 -8.06 -29.23
C ASP A 332 -6.10 -8.76 -30.53
N GLN A 333 -5.29 -9.71 -31.04
CA GLN A 333 -5.61 -10.51 -32.22
C GLN A 333 -6.06 -11.94 -31.90
N ALA A 334 -6.07 -12.32 -30.61
CA ALA A 334 -6.45 -13.67 -30.22
C ALA A 334 -7.98 -13.85 -30.24
N VAL A 335 -8.43 -14.98 -30.78
CA VAL A 335 -9.79 -15.48 -30.59
C VAL A 335 -9.80 -16.52 -29.48
N TRP A 336 -10.86 -16.51 -28.66
CA TRP A 336 -10.96 -17.41 -27.51
C TRP A 336 -11.82 -18.61 -27.88
N ILE A 337 -11.21 -19.79 -27.84
CA ILE A 337 -11.80 -21.05 -28.27
C ILE A 337 -11.99 -21.96 -27.07
N ASN A 338 -13.19 -22.49 -26.90
CA ASN A 338 -13.49 -23.48 -25.87
C ASN A 338 -13.04 -24.90 -26.27
N LEU A 339 -13.21 -25.87 -25.37
CA LEU A 339 -12.85 -27.27 -25.64
C LEU A 339 -13.65 -27.93 -26.79
N LYS A 340 -14.74 -27.30 -27.25
CA LYS A 340 -15.54 -27.76 -28.40
C LYS A 340 -15.09 -27.15 -29.73
N GLY A 341 -14.02 -26.35 -29.73
CA GLY A 341 -13.51 -25.68 -30.93
C GLY A 341 -14.35 -24.46 -31.35
N GLN A 342 -15.12 -23.86 -30.44
CA GLN A 342 -16.05 -22.76 -30.75
C GLN A 342 -15.63 -21.47 -30.02
N ARG A 343 -15.82 -20.33 -30.69
CA ARG A 343 -15.81 -19.01 -30.04
C ARG A 343 -17.03 -18.88 -29.13
N PHE A 344 -16.86 -18.24 -27.98
CA PHE A 344 -17.90 -18.21 -26.94
C PHE A 344 -18.05 -16.86 -26.24
N VAL A 345 -17.20 -15.87 -26.53
CA VAL A 345 -17.22 -14.56 -25.88
C VAL A 345 -16.72 -13.47 -26.83
N ASN A 346 -17.08 -12.21 -26.56
CA ASN A 346 -16.40 -11.05 -27.15
C ASN A 346 -15.09 -10.79 -26.39
N GLU A 347 -13.96 -11.07 -27.03
CA GLU A 347 -12.62 -10.99 -26.42
C GLU A 347 -12.21 -9.55 -26.04
N THR A 348 -12.86 -8.55 -26.63
CA THR A 348 -12.62 -7.11 -26.38
C THR A 348 -13.50 -6.53 -25.27
N ALA A 349 -14.45 -7.31 -24.74
CA ALA A 349 -15.35 -6.86 -23.67
C ALA A 349 -14.63 -6.75 -22.32
N SER A 350 -15.27 -6.09 -21.36
CA SER A 350 -14.76 -5.95 -20.00
C SER A 350 -14.64 -7.31 -19.29
N GLU A 351 -13.80 -7.39 -18.25
CA GLU A 351 -13.68 -8.64 -17.45
C GLU A 351 -15.02 -9.06 -16.84
N LYS A 352 -15.83 -8.08 -16.42
CA LYS A 352 -17.19 -8.31 -15.89
C LYS A 352 -18.09 -9.01 -16.90
N GLU A 353 -17.99 -8.65 -18.18
CA GLU A 353 -18.76 -9.29 -19.25
C GLU A 353 -18.18 -10.64 -19.65
N LYS A 354 -16.85 -10.79 -19.66
CA LYS A 354 -16.18 -12.04 -20.08
C LYS A 354 -16.29 -13.14 -19.04
N LEU A 355 -16.20 -12.81 -17.75
CA LEU A 355 -16.09 -13.77 -16.66
C LEU A 355 -17.22 -14.81 -16.65
N PRO A 356 -18.52 -14.45 -16.77
CA PRO A 356 -19.59 -15.44 -16.81
C PRO A 356 -19.44 -16.46 -17.95
N PHE A 357 -19.00 -16.03 -19.13
CA PHE A 357 -18.79 -16.92 -20.27
C PHE A 357 -17.63 -17.89 -20.06
N VAL A 358 -16.55 -17.44 -19.42
CA VAL A 358 -15.40 -18.28 -19.07
C VAL A 358 -15.78 -19.30 -17.99
N LEU A 359 -16.51 -18.86 -16.96
CA LEU A 359 -16.98 -19.74 -15.87
C LEU A 359 -18.01 -20.77 -16.33
N ALA A 360 -18.75 -20.50 -17.42
CA ALA A 360 -19.68 -21.44 -18.03
C ALA A 360 -19.00 -22.55 -18.86
N GLN A 361 -17.68 -22.50 -19.06
CA GLN A 361 -16.95 -23.58 -19.72
C GLN A 361 -16.65 -24.71 -18.71
N GLU A 362 -16.59 -25.96 -19.20
CA GLU A 362 -16.27 -27.13 -18.38
C GLU A 362 -15.02 -27.86 -18.94
N PRO A 363 -13.85 -27.78 -18.27
CA PRO A 363 -13.54 -26.90 -17.14
C PRO A 363 -13.53 -25.41 -17.55
N ALA A 364 -13.56 -24.49 -16.56
CA ALA A 364 -13.51 -23.04 -16.76
C ALA A 364 -12.15 -22.60 -17.33
N THR A 365 -11.91 -22.86 -18.60
CA THR A 365 -10.63 -22.72 -19.30
C THR A 365 -10.91 -22.59 -20.81
N TYR A 366 -10.01 -21.90 -21.51
CA TYR A 366 -10.08 -21.68 -22.95
C TYR A 366 -8.68 -21.64 -23.56
N TRP A 367 -8.62 -21.70 -24.88
CA TRP A 367 -7.41 -21.47 -25.67
C TRP A 367 -7.48 -20.10 -26.34
N ALA A 368 -6.47 -19.26 -26.12
CA ALA A 368 -6.27 -18.03 -26.88
C ALA A 368 -5.48 -18.36 -28.15
N ILE A 369 -6.15 -18.37 -29.30
CA ILE A 369 -5.54 -18.74 -30.59
C ILE A 369 -5.29 -17.47 -31.41
N PHE A 370 -4.07 -17.33 -31.93
CA PHE A 370 -3.65 -16.22 -32.77
C PHE A 370 -2.63 -16.71 -33.80
N ASP A 371 -2.47 -15.96 -34.89
CA ASP A 371 -1.53 -16.28 -35.96
C ASP A 371 -0.14 -15.65 -35.74
N ALA A 372 0.69 -15.68 -36.78
CA ALA A 372 2.04 -15.12 -36.74
C ALA A 372 2.07 -13.59 -36.54
N ASP A 373 1.03 -12.86 -36.96
CA ASP A 373 0.91 -11.43 -36.68
C ASP A 373 0.48 -11.20 -35.23
N GLY A 374 -0.47 -12.01 -34.74
CA GLY A 374 -0.93 -11.92 -33.35
C GLY A 374 0.17 -12.29 -32.35
N ARG A 375 1.13 -13.13 -32.74
CA ARG A 375 2.31 -13.40 -31.92
C ARG A 375 3.10 -12.13 -31.60
N LYS A 376 3.20 -11.20 -32.56
CA LYS A 376 3.95 -9.94 -32.39
C LYS A 376 3.28 -9.00 -31.38
N THR A 377 1.99 -9.20 -31.12
CA THR A 377 1.19 -8.40 -30.20
C THR A 377 0.97 -9.08 -28.84
N LEU A 378 1.43 -10.31 -28.65
CA LEU A 378 1.36 -11.00 -27.37
C LEU A 378 2.17 -10.24 -26.32
N ARG A 379 1.52 -9.87 -25.22
CA ARG A 379 2.18 -9.31 -24.04
C ARG A 379 1.97 -10.24 -22.86
N VAL A 380 3.05 -10.50 -22.14
CA VAL A 380 3.01 -11.24 -20.88
C VAL A 380 3.58 -10.34 -19.78
N ARG A 381 2.76 -9.98 -18.80
CA ARG A 381 3.20 -9.21 -17.65
C ARG A 381 3.95 -10.12 -16.67
N ASP A 382 4.97 -9.57 -16.03
CA ASP A 382 5.79 -10.22 -14.99
C ASP A 382 6.64 -11.41 -15.44
N ALA A 383 6.88 -11.56 -16.74
CA ALA A 383 7.82 -12.51 -17.31
C ALA A 383 8.89 -11.80 -18.16
N THR A 384 9.86 -11.16 -17.51
CA THR A 384 10.91 -10.36 -18.16
C THR A 384 11.83 -11.15 -19.11
N TRP A 385 11.72 -12.49 -19.16
CA TRP A 385 12.47 -13.38 -20.05
C TRP A 385 11.60 -14.20 -21.00
N LEU A 386 10.27 -14.12 -20.94
CA LEU A 386 9.44 -14.64 -22.01
C LEU A 386 9.65 -13.71 -23.20
N ASN A 387 10.73 -13.96 -23.94
CA ASN A 387 10.92 -13.37 -25.24
C ASN A 387 9.74 -13.83 -26.10
N ALA A 388 9.11 -12.93 -26.86
CA ALA A 388 8.07 -13.31 -27.81
C ALA A 388 8.57 -14.41 -28.78
N ASP A 389 9.89 -14.47 -28.98
CA ASP A 389 10.59 -15.48 -29.77
C ASP A 389 10.69 -16.86 -29.10
N THR A 390 10.53 -16.95 -27.77
CA THR A 390 10.66 -18.20 -26.97
C THR A 390 9.33 -18.80 -26.53
N VAL A 391 8.19 -18.18 -26.86
CA VAL A 391 6.90 -18.86 -26.76
C VAL A 391 6.93 -20.00 -27.77
N ASP A 392 6.95 -21.24 -27.27
CA ASP A 392 7.12 -22.45 -28.06
C ASP A 392 6.16 -22.50 -29.25
N ASN A 393 6.70 -22.89 -30.41
CA ASN A 393 5.97 -23.02 -31.68
C ASN A 393 5.11 -24.29 -31.75
N ASP A 394 5.03 -25.06 -30.67
CA ASP A 394 4.48 -26.42 -30.66
C ASP A 394 3.06 -26.50 -30.04
N ILE A 395 2.28 -25.41 -30.10
CA ILE A 395 0.83 -25.44 -29.79
C ILE A 395 0.03 -25.83 -31.04
#